data_AF-A0A355QI72-F1
#
_entry.id   AF-A0A355QI72-F1
#
_cell.length_a   1.000
_cell.length_b   1.000
_cell.length_c   1.000
_cell.angle_alpha   90.00
_cell.angle_beta   90.00
_cell.angle_gamma   90.00
#
_symmetry.space_group_name_H-M   'P 1'
#
loop_
_entity.id
_entity.type
_entity.pdbx_description
1 polymer ?
#
loop_
_entity_poly.entity_id
_entity_poly.type
_entity_poly.pdbx_seq_one_letter_code
_entity_poly.pdbx_strand_id
1 'polypeptide(L)'
;MADQEEFSYTDLLPLVQDAYDTTTFRKLTDEGVSTVGGPGGRTFLEVDSEAIRLLTATAMRDIAHLLRTGHLAQLAAILDDPEASANDRFVASELLENACIAAGGVLPSCQDTGTAIVSAKKGDLVLTDGDDREAISRGVYDTYLTSNLRYSQLAPLDMFAERNTGSNLPAQIEIESVPGDAYKFLFMAKGGGSANKSFLFHETKALLNPESLARFLDEKLRTLGTSACPPYHLAVVIGGTSAEHTLQTAKYASAHYLDNLPTTGSPAGHGFRDLGWEEEILEMTRGFGIGAQFGGKYFCHDVRVIRLPRHGASNPVGIAVSCSADR
;
A
#
# COMPACT_ATOMS: atom_id res chain seq x y z
N MET A 1 18.72 36.10 24.61
CA MET A 1 17.54 35.37 24.11
C MET A 1 18.09 34.42 23.09
N ALA A 2 18.03 33.10 23.32
CA ALA A 2 18.46 32.13 22.33
C ALA A 2 17.66 32.39 21.04
N ASP A 3 18.31 32.29 19.87
CA ASP A 3 17.64 32.37 18.57
C ASP A 3 16.42 31.44 18.60
N GLN A 4 15.22 32.01 18.72
CA GLN A 4 14.00 31.25 18.58
C GLN A 4 13.85 30.94 17.10
N GLU A 5 13.83 29.66 16.75
CA GLU A 5 13.50 29.26 15.38
C GLU A 5 12.14 29.83 14.99
N GLU A 6 12.06 30.44 13.81
CA GLU A 6 10.81 30.97 13.26
C GLU A 6 9.84 29.81 12.98
N PHE A 7 8.54 30.04 13.18
CA PHE A 7 7.53 29.03 12.90
C PHE A 7 7.60 28.59 11.43
N SER A 8 7.73 27.29 11.22
CA SER A 8 7.71 26.66 9.91
C SER A 8 6.83 25.42 9.94
N TYR A 9 5.96 25.29 8.94
CA TYR A 9 5.09 24.13 8.76
C TYR A 9 5.60 23.26 7.61
N THR A 10 5.65 21.95 7.85
CA THR A 10 5.81 20.94 6.81
C THR A 10 4.78 19.85 7.04
N ASP A 11 4.24 19.30 5.95
CA ASP A 11 3.56 18.02 6.03
C ASP A 11 4.57 16.93 6.45
N LEU A 12 4.09 15.88 7.10
CA LEU A 12 4.93 14.79 7.59
C LEU A 12 5.40 13.87 6.45
N LEU A 13 4.62 13.75 5.39
CA LEU A 13 4.90 12.96 4.20
C LEU A 13 4.70 13.82 2.93
N PRO A 14 5.49 14.90 2.76
CA PRO A 14 5.27 15.91 1.74
C PRO A 14 5.67 15.37 0.37
N LEU A 15 4.74 14.85 -0.42
CA LEU A 15 5.04 14.37 -1.77
C LEU A 15 5.55 15.55 -2.63
N VAL A 16 6.72 15.39 -3.26
CA VAL A 16 7.29 16.39 -4.18
C VAL A 16 6.52 16.46 -5.50
N GLN A 17 5.81 15.39 -5.82
CA GLN A 17 4.91 15.29 -6.95
C GLN A 17 3.72 14.42 -6.53
N ASP A 18 2.51 14.84 -6.88
CA ASP A 18 1.33 14.06 -6.53
C ASP A 18 1.36 12.69 -7.23
N ALA A 19 1.05 11.61 -6.51
CA ALA A 19 1.00 10.27 -7.07
C ALA A 19 -0.03 10.17 -8.22
N TYR A 20 -1.07 11.02 -8.18
CA TYR A 20 -2.08 11.13 -9.24
C TYR A 20 -1.54 11.83 -10.51
N ASP A 21 -0.44 12.58 -10.46
CA ASP A 21 0.15 13.21 -11.65
C ASP A 21 1.03 12.24 -12.46
N THR A 22 1.48 11.16 -11.82
CA THR A 22 2.38 10.15 -12.42
C THR A 22 1.66 8.86 -12.80
N THR A 23 0.42 8.70 -12.35
CA THR A 23 -0.41 7.53 -12.63
C THR A 23 -1.32 7.78 -13.83
N THR A 24 -1.45 6.80 -14.73
CA THR A 24 -2.40 6.90 -15.85
C THR A 24 -3.80 6.54 -15.39
N PHE A 25 -4.78 7.42 -15.64
CA PHE A 25 -6.17 7.21 -15.26
C PHE A 25 -7.07 6.90 -16.46
N ARG A 26 -8.03 6.01 -16.24
CA ARG A 26 -9.17 5.75 -17.12
C ARG A 26 -10.39 6.49 -16.56
N LYS A 27 -11.02 7.34 -17.37
CA LYS A 27 -12.30 7.95 -17.03
C LYS A 27 -13.40 6.89 -17.01
N LEU A 28 -14.20 6.84 -15.93
CA LEU A 28 -15.34 5.93 -15.81
C LEU A 28 -16.62 6.56 -16.35
N THR A 29 -16.98 7.75 -15.85
CA THR A 29 -18.21 8.48 -16.19
C THR A 29 -18.07 9.95 -15.75
N ASP A 30 -18.99 10.81 -16.21
CA ASP A 30 -19.27 12.15 -15.68
C ASP A 30 -20.56 12.20 -14.86
N GLU A 31 -21.31 11.10 -14.81
CA GLU A 31 -22.56 11.03 -14.06
C GLU A 31 -22.31 11.05 -12.55
N GLY A 32 -23.17 11.76 -11.82
CA GLY A 32 -23.07 11.90 -10.37
C GLY A 32 -21.98 12.85 -9.90
N VAL A 33 -21.43 13.70 -10.77
CA VAL A 33 -20.54 14.80 -10.38
C VAL A 33 -21.00 16.11 -11.00
N SER A 34 -21.01 17.18 -10.21
CA SER A 34 -21.35 18.52 -10.69
C SER A 34 -20.65 19.61 -9.87
N THR A 35 -20.72 20.85 -10.32
CA THR A 35 -20.21 22.00 -9.55
C THR A 35 -21.38 22.84 -9.05
N VAL A 36 -21.35 23.21 -7.77
CA VAL A 36 -22.37 24.05 -7.15
C VAL A 36 -21.76 25.30 -6.51
N GLY A 37 -22.53 26.40 -6.52
CA GLY A 37 -22.14 27.63 -5.84
C GLY A 37 -22.36 27.52 -4.33
N GLY A 38 -21.42 28.01 -3.53
CA GLY A 38 -21.51 28.01 -2.08
C GLY A 38 -21.16 29.35 -1.42
N PRO A 39 -21.14 29.40 -0.08
CA PRO A 39 -20.96 30.63 0.68
C PRO A 39 -19.63 31.34 0.35
N GLY A 40 -19.69 32.66 0.24
CA GLY A 40 -18.52 33.49 -0.07
C GLY A 40 -18.08 33.42 -1.53
N GLY A 41 -18.96 32.97 -2.45
CA GLY A 41 -18.63 32.86 -3.88
C GLY A 41 -17.73 31.66 -4.22
N ARG A 42 -17.56 30.72 -3.28
CA ARG A 42 -16.80 29.48 -3.50
C ARG A 42 -17.57 28.54 -4.43
N THR A 43 -16.84 27.80 -5.25
CA THR A 43 -17.38 26.69 -6.03
C THR A 43 -17.03 25.40 -5.32
N PHE A 44 -18.00 24.51 -5.19
CA PHE A 44 -17.83 23.18 -4.61
C PHE A 44 -18.03 22.12 -5.69
N LEU A 45 -17.27 21.03 -5.61
CA LEU A 45 -17.53 19.79 -6.34
C LEU A 45 -18.58 19.01 -5.55
N GLU A 46 -19.75 18.80 -6.12
CA GLU A 46 -20.77 17.89 -5.58
C GLU A 46 -20.58 16.50 -6.21
N VAL A 47 -20.50 15.47 -5.37
CA VAL A 47 -20.28 14.07 -5.76
C VAL A 47 -21.33 13.19 -5.14
N ASP A 48 -22.13 12.55 -5.98
CA ASP A 48 -23.18 11.62 -5.58
C ASP A 48 -22.58 10.30 -5.05
N SER A 49 -23.24 9.72 -4.04
CA SER A 49 -22.90 8.41 -3.49
C SER A 49 -22.81 7.30 -4.54
N GLU A 50 -23.62 7.35 -5.60
CA GLU A 50 -23.57 6.36 -6.68
C GLU A 50 -22.29 6.46 -7.52
N ALA A 51 -21.69 7.65 -7.66
CA ALA A 51 -20.38 7.81 -8.30
C ALA A 51 -19.27 7.15 -7.46
N ILE A 52 -19.31 7.32 -6.13
CA ILE A 52 -18.37 6.69 -5.20
C ILE A 52 -18.53 5.17 -5.20
N ARG A 53 -19.77 4.68 -5.21
CA ARG A 53 -20.09 3.26 -5.28
C ARG A 53 -19.58 2.63 -6.58
N LEU A 54 -19.84 3.26 -7.73
CA LEU A 54 -19.37 2.80 -9.05
C LEU A 54 -17.84 2.77 -9.11
N LEU A 55 -17.18 3.84 -8.64
CA LEU A 55 -15.72 3.92 -8.59
C LEU A 55 -15.14 2.78 -7.74
N THR A 56 -15.70 2.59 -6.54
CA THR A 56 -15.24 1.54 -5.62
C THR A 56 -15.46 0.16 -6.22
N ALA A 57 -16.63 -0.12 -6.80
CA ALA A 57 -16.92 -1.41 -7.39
C ALA A 57 -15.98 -1.73 -8.56
N THR A 58 -15.74 -0.73 -9.41
CA THR A 58 -14.83 -0.85 -10.54
C THR A 58 -13.40 -1.10 -10.08
N ALA A 59 -12.92 -0.32 -9.10
CA ALA A 59 -11.56 -0.46 -8.57
C ALA A 59 -11.34 -1.84 -7.95
N MET A 60 -12.25 -2.30 -7.09
CA MET A 60 -12.13 -3.61 -6.44
C MET A 60 -12.19 -4.76 -7.45
N ARG A 61 -12.99 -4.63 -8.52
CA ARG A 61 -13.02 -5.62 -9.60
C ARG A 61 -11.71 -5.63 -10.37
N ASP A 62 -11.23 -4.46 -10.78
CA ASP A 62 -10.03 -4.34 -11.61
C ASP A 62 -8.80 -4.86 -10.87
N ILE A 63 -8.57 -4.44 -9.62
CA ILE A 63 -7.41 -4.92 -8.85
C ILE A 63 -7.47 -6.43 -8.60
N ALA A 64 -8.66 -7.04 -8.46
CA ALA A 64 -8.76 -8.50 -8.29
C ALA A 64 -8.30 -9.32 -9.51
N HIS A 65 -8.23 -8.72 -10.70
CA HIS A 65 -7.97 -9.40 -11.98
C HIS A 65 -6.75 -8.85 -12.74
N LEU A 66 -6.37 -7.60 -12.49
CA LEU A 66 -5.32 -6.88 -13.19
C LEU A 66 -4.21 -6.48 -12.20
N LEU A 67 -2.99 -6.36 -12.72
CA LEU A 67 -1.81 -5.96 -11.96
C LEU A 67 -1.18 -4.72 -12.59
N ARG A 68 -0.40 -3.97 -11.80
CA ARG A 68 0.36 -2.83 -12.31
C ARG A 68 1.39 -3.29 -13.33
N THR A 69 1.57 -2.51 -14.39
CA THR A 69 2.61 -2.75 -15.40
C THR A 69 4.01 -2.80 -14.80
N GLY A 70 4.30 -1.99 -13.78
CA GLY A 70 5.58 -2.02 -13.06
C GLY A 70 5.84 -3.36 -12.36
N HIS A 71 4.82 -3.98 -11.75
CA HIS A 71 4.93 -5.30 -11.14
C HIS A 71 5.19 -6.38 -12.20
N LEU A 72 4.39 -6.39 -13.28
CA LEU A 72 4.53 -7.36 -14.37
C LEU A 72 5.88 -7.25 -15.10
N ALA A 73 6.40 -6.03 -15.30
CA ALA A 73 7.71 -5.82 -15.90
C ALA A 73 8.84 -6.39 -15.03
N GLN A 74 8.74 -6.24 -13.71
CA GLN A 74 9.72 -6.82 -12.78
C GLN A 74 9.65 -8.35 -12.75
N LEU A 75 8.46 -8.95 -12.83
CA LEU A 75 8.32 -10.41 -13.01
C LEU A 75 8.96 -10.88 -14.32
N ALA A 76 8.65 -10.21 -15.43
CA ALA A 76 9.20 -10.56 -16.75
C ALA A 76 10.73 -10.47 -16.78
N ALA A 77 11.32 -9.47 -16.13
CA ALA A 77 12.77 -9.30 -16.05
C ALA A 77 13.49 -10.50 -15.37
N ILE A 78 12.82 -11.24 -14.48
CA ILE A 78 13.37 -12.47 -13.86
C ILE A 78 13.68 -13.52 -14.93
N LEU A 79 12.86 -13.58 -15.99
CA LEU A 79 13.03 -14.55 -17.08
C LEU A 79 14.26 -14.26 -17.94
N ASP A 80 14.81 -13.04 -17.88
CA ASP A 80 15.97 -12.65 -18.67
C ASP A 80 17.26 -12.59 -17.85
N ASP A 81 17.19 -12.49 -16.52
CA ASP A 81 18.37 -12.34 -15.65
C ASP A 81 19.19 -13.65 -15.57
N PRO A 82 20.42 -13.72 -16.11
CA PRO A 82 21.26 -14.92 -16.07
C PRO A 82 21.61 -15.39 -14.65
N GLU A 83 21.47 -14.54 -13.63
CA GLU A 83 21.70 -14.88 -12.22
C GLU A 83 20.44 -15.43 -11.52
N ALA A 84 19.26 -15.34 -12.15
CA ALA A 84 18.04 -15.94 -11.64
C ALA A 84 18.18 -17.47 -11.61
N SER A 85 17.75 -18.10 -10.50
CA SER A 85 17.73 -19.55 -10.42
C SER A 85 16.68 -20.14 -11.39
N ALA A 86 16.80 -21.43 -11.71
CA ALA A 86 15.75 -22.12 -12.47
C ALA A 86 14.38 -22.06 -11.76
N ASN A 87 14.38 -22.05 -10.42
CA ASN A 87 13.17 -21.93 -9.61
C ASN A 87 12.60 -20.51 -9.64
N ASP A 88 13.46 -19.47 -9.62
CA ASP A 88 13.00 -18.08 -9.76
C ASP A 88 12.26 -17.89 -11.09
N ARG A 89 12.84 -18.39 -12.19
CA ARG A 89 12.25 -18.32 -13.54
C ARG A 89 10.96 -19.13 -13.66
N PHE A 90 10.91 -20.32 -13.04
CA PHE A 90 9.70 -21.13 -12.99
C PHE A 90 8.57 -20.40 -12.28
N VAL A 91 8.81 -19.90 -11.06
CA VAL A 91 7.80 -19.16 -10.29
C VAL A 91 7.35 -17.89 -11.01
N ALA A 92 8.28 -17.12 -11.59
CA ALA A 92 7.94 -15.93 -12.36
C ALA A 92 7.06 -16.26 -13.58
N SER A 93 7.34 -17.37 -14.28
CA SER A 93 6.54 -17.83 -15.41
C SER A 93 5.10 -18.19 -14.98
N GLU A 94 4.96 -18.98 -13.92
CA GLU A 94 3.64 -19.35 -13.36
C GLU A 94 2.83 -18.12 -12.91
N LEU A 95 3.49 -17.14 -12.29
CA LEU A 95 2.84 -15.89 -11.87
C LEU A 95 2.37 -15.05 -13.07
N LEU A 96 3.15 -15.01 -14.15
CA LEU A 96 2.78 -14.31 -15.39
C LEU A 96 1.63 -15.03 -16.11
N GLU A 97 1.65 -16.36 -16.19
CA GLU A 97 0.55 -17.15 -16.75
C GLU A 97 -0.74 -16.96 -15.94
N ASN A 98 -0.65 -16.98 -14.61
CA ASN A 98 -1.76 -16.68 -13.73
C ASN A 98 -2.31 -15.26 -13.96
N ALA A 99 -1.46 -14.26 -14.15
CA ALA A 99 -1.88 -12.90 -14.49
C ALA A 99 -2.61 -12.84 -15.84
N CYS A 100 -2.15 -13.59 -16.86
CA CYS A 100 -2.83 -13.71 -18.14
C CYS A 100 -4.23 -14.33 -18.01
N ILE A 101 -4.38 -15.38 -17.20
CA ILE A 101 -5.68 -16.02 -16.94
C ILE A 101 -6.61 -15.05 -16.21
N ALA A 102 -6.11 -14.38 -15.16
CA ALA A 102 -6.88 -13.47 -14.34
C ALA A 102 -7.41 -12.27 -15.13
N ALA A 103 -6.62 -11.76 -16.09
CA ALA A 103 -7.03 -10.69 -16.99
C ALA A 103 -8.28 -11.01 -17.85
N GLY A 104 -8.67 -12.29 -17.95
CA GLY A 104 -9.94 -12.71 -18.54
C GLY A 104 -11.18 -12.31 -17.73
N GLY A 105 -11.03 -11.83 -16.48
CA GLY A 105 -12.11 -11.25 -15.68
C GLY A 105 -13.10 -12.27 -15.08
N VAL A 106 -12.78 -13.56 -15.14
CA VAL A 106 -13.60 -14.67 -14.61
C VAL A 106 -13.00 -15.22 -13.32
N LEU A 107 -11.70 -15.55 -13.32
CA LEU A 107 -10.98 -16.06 -12.15
C LEU A 107 -10.13 -14.93 -11.58
N PRO A 108 -10.16 -14.66 -10.26
CA PRO A 108 -9.28 -13.67 -9.66
C PRO A 108 -7.82 -14.15 -9.68
N SER A 109 -6.87 -13.22 -9.62
CA SER A 109 -5.43 -13.52 -9.62
C SER A 109 -4.95 -14.29 -8.38
N CYS A 110 -5.77 -14.35 -7.32
CA CYS A 110 -5.47 -15.08 -6.10
C CYS A 110 -6.76 -15.56 -5.43
N GLN A 111 -6.73 -16.76 -4.85
CA GLN A 111 -7.84 -17.32 -4.08
C GLN A 111 -8.17 -16.49 -2.83
N ASP A 112 -7.15 -15.86 -2.23
CA ASP A 112 -7.35 -14.86 -1.20
C ASP A 112 -7.58 -13.51 -1.88
N THR A 113 -8.85 -13.14 -2.06
CA THR A 113 -9.23 -11.86 -2.67
C THR A 113 -9.04 -10.67 -1.71
N GLY A 114 -8.60 -10.93 -0.48
CA GLY A 114 -8.11 -9.93 0.45
C GLY A 114 -9.18 -9.17 1.23
N THR A 115 -8.72 -8.36 2.17
CA THR A 115 -9.52 -7.35 2.86
C THR A 115 -9.60 -6.10 1.99
N ALA A 116 -10.80 -5.57 1.78
CA ALA A 116 -10.99 -4.28 1.11
C ALA A 116 -10.53 -3.14 2.03
N ILE A 117 -9.54 -2.38 1.58
CA ILE A 117 -9.03 -1.20 2.28
C ILE A 117 -9.14 0.00 1.35
N VAL A 118 -9.72 1.08 1.84
CA VAL A 118 -9.88 2.34 1.12
C VAL A 118 -9.29 3.47 1.95
N SER A 119 -8.25 4.10 1.43
CA SER A 119 -7.73 5.36 1.95
C SER A 119 -8.15 6.46 0.99
N ALA A 120 -8.85 7.47 1.49
CA ALA A 120 -9.35 8.56 0.68
C ALA A 120 -8.95 9.91 1.26
N LYS A 121 -8.71 10.89 0.39
CA LYS A 121 -8.45 12.28 0.72
C LYS A 121 -9.55 13.12 0.10
N LYS A 122 -10.42 13.66 0.95
CA LYS A 122 -11.56 14.49 0.56
C LYS A 122 -11.17 15.96 0.66
N GLY A 123 -11.19 16.63 -0.49
CA GLY A 123 -11.02 18.07 -0.58
C GLY A 123 -12.04 18.83 0.27
N ASP A 124 -11.64 19.94 0.88
CA ASP A 124 -12.50 20.82 1.67
C ASP A 124 -13.55 21.57 0.83
N LEU A 125 -13.42 21.52 -0.50
CA LEU A 125 -14.41 21.98 -1.47
C LEU A 125 -15.22 20.84 -2.11
N VAL A 126 -15.17 19.63 -1.56
CA VAL A 126 -15.97 18.48 -2.03
C VAL A 126 -17.17 18.23 -1.10
N LEU A 127 -18.37 18.27 -1.69
CA LEU A 127 -19.63 17.92 -1.05
C LEU A 127 -20.06 16.53 -1.50
N THR A 128 -20.52 15.72 -0.57
CA THR A 128 -21.16 14.43 -0.83
C THR A 128 -22.47 14.36 -0.05
N ASP A 129 -23.34 13.45 -0.48
CA ASP A 129 -24.55 13.11 0.24
C ASP A 129 -24.31 11.96 1.24
N GLY A 130 -24.74 12.13 2.49
CA GLY A 130 -24.70 11.06 3.49
C GLY A 130 -23.30 10.68 4.00
N ASP A 131 -23.13 9.40 4.37
CA ASP A 131 -21.86 8.84 4.83
C ASP A 131 -21.15 8.12 3.69
N ASP A 132 -20.07 8.72 3.19
CA ASP A 132 -19.23 8.18 2.11
C ASP A 132 -18.81 6.71 2.35
N ARG A 133 -18.68 6.30 3.62
CA ARG A 133 -18.31 4.92 3.98
C ARG A 133 -19.37 3.91 3.57
N GLU A 134 -20.64 4.28 3.59
CA GLU A 134 -21.74 3.43 3.15
C GLU A 134 -21.67 3.21 1.63
N ALA A 135 -21.48 4.28 0.86
CA ALA A 135 -21.33 4.21 -0.59
C ALA A 135 -20.11 3.35 -1.01
N ILE A 136 -18.97 3.56 -0.35
CA ILE A 136 -17.76 2.74 -0.54
C ILE A 136 -18.05 1.28 -0.19
N SER A 137 -18.63 1.01 0.99
CA SER A 137 -18.95 -0.36 1.43
C SER A 137 -19.92 -1.05 0.47
N ARG A 138 -20.86 -0.30 -0.11
CA ARG A 138 -21.79 -0.83 -1.12
C ARG A 138 -21.07 -1.22 -2.40
N GLY A 139 -20.11 -0.43 -2.87
CA GLY A 139 -19.31 -0.78 -4.04
C GLY A 139 -18.45 -2.04 -3.82
N VAL A 140 -17.87 -2.18 -2.63
CA VAL A 140 -17.19 -3.42 -2.21
C VAL A 140 -18.18 -4.59 -2.24
N TYR A 141 -19.31 -4.47 -1.56
CA TYR A 141 -20.34 -5.50 -1.50
C TYR A 141 -20.77 -5.99 -2.90
N ASP A 142 -21.12 -5.04 -3.78
CA ASP A 142 -21.57 -5.35 -5.14
C ASP A 142 -20.52 -6.15 -5.91
N THR A 143 -19.25 -5.76 -5.79
CA THR A 143 -18.14 -6.45 -6.49
C THR A 143 -17.99 -7.88 -6.01
N TYR A 144 -17.96 -8.08 -4.69
CA TYR A 144 -17.78 -9.39 -4.09
C TYR A 144 -18.99 -10.31 -4.31
N LEU A 145 -20.18 -9.74 -4.47
CA LEU A 145 -21.39 -10.49 -4.81
C LEU A 145 -21.46 -10.89 -6.29
N THR A 146 -21.03 -10.01 -7.20
CA THR A 146 -21.21 -10.19 -8.65
C THR A 146 -20.00 -10.76 -9.37
N SER A 147 -18.83 -10.73 -8.75
CA SER A 147 -17.60 -11.32 -9.27
C SER A 147 -17.28 -12.62 -8.53
N ASN A 148 -16.53 -13.54 -9.15
CA ASN A 148 -16.15 -14.82 -8.53
C ASN A 148 -15.04 -14.65 -7.48
N LEU A 149 -15.30 -13.84 -6.44
CA LEU A 149 -14.38 -13.53 -5.35
C LEU A 149 -14.72 -14.31 -4.07
N ARG A 150 -13.86 -14.18 -3.04
CA ARG A 150 -14.00 -14.93 -1.79
C ARG A 150 -14.40 -14.02 -0.62
N TYR A 151 -15.37 -14.46 0.17
CA TYR A 151 -15.71 -13.84 1.45
C TYR A 151 -14.76 -14.33 2.54
N SER A 152 -13.86 -13.45 2.98
CA SER A 152 -12.74 -13.78 3.88
C SER A 152 -12.84 -13.14 5.26
N GLN A 153 -13.78 -12.20 5.46
CA GLN A 153 -13.98 -11.56 6.77
C GLN A 153 -14.81 -12.43 7.72
N LEU A 154 -14.31 -12.55 8.95
CA LEU A 154 -14.97 -13.25 10.06
C LEU A 154 -15.42 -12.20 11.08
N ALA A 155 -16.71 -12.19 11.39
CA ALA A 155 -17.26 -11.37 12.46
C ALA A 155 -17.11 -12.12 13.79
N PRO A 156 -16.48 -11.51 14.82
CA PRO A 156 -16.48 -12.06 16.16
C PRO A 156 -17.88 -11.93 16.76
N LEU A 157 -18.44 -13.04 17.22
CA LEU A 157 -19.71 -13.09 17.95
C LEU A 157 -19.48 -13.02 19.46
N ASP A 158 -18.39 -13.63 19.91
CA ASP A 158 -17.80 -13.49 21.23
C ASP A 158 -16.26 -13.62 21.10
N MET A 159 -15.56 -13.88 22.21
CA MET A 159 -14.11 -13.99 22.24
C MET A 159 -13.56 -15.15 21.38
N PHE A 160 -14.33 -16.21 21.14
CA PHE A 160 -13.87 -17.43 20.48
C PHE A 160 -14.76 -17.87 19.32
N ALA A 161 -16.03 -17.49 19.30
CA ALA A 161 -16.98 -17.80 18.25
C ALA A 161 -16.96 -16.73 17.16
N GLU A 162 -16.86 -17.19 15.91
CA GLU A 162 -16.85 -16.33 14.73
C GLU A 162 -17.85 -16.83 13.69
N ARG A 163 -18.26 -15.92 12.80
CA ARG A 163 -19.05 -16.27 11.62
C ARG A 163 -18.57 -15.48 10.40
N ASN A 164 -18.46 -16.14 9.25
CA ASN A 164 -18.20 -15.45 8.00
C ASN A 164 -19.32 -14.43 7.72
N THR A 165 -18.97 -13.22 7.28
CA THR A 165 -19.96 -12.18 7.02
C THR A 165 -20.78 -12.43 5.75
N GLY A 166 -20.35 -13.36 4.90
CA GLY A 166 -21.03 -13.74 3.67
C GLY A 166 -20.93 -12.70 2.55
N SER A 167 -20.08 -11.68 2.73
CA SER A 167 -19.96 -10.55 1.80
C SER A 167 -18.57 -9.92 1.71
N ASN A 168 -17.60 -10.43 2.48
CA ASN A 168 -16.28 -9.82 2.67
C ASN A 168 -16.27 -8.41 3.30
N LEU A 169 -17.40 -7.93 3.81
CA LEU A 169 -17.46 -6.74 4.66
C LEU A 169 -17.18 -7.11 6.14
N PRO A 170 -16.80 -6.14 7.00
CA PRO A 170 -16.57 -4.72 6.71
C PRO A 170 -15.29 -4.46 5.92
N ALA A 171 -15.27 -3.35 5.18
CA ALA A 171 -14.05 -2.78 4.61
C ALA A 171 -13.38 -1.86 5.64
N GLN A 172 -12.05 -1.71 5.57
CA GLN A 172 -11.33 -0.66 6.30
C GLN A 172 -11.39 0.64 5.48
N ILE A 173 -12.02 1.68 6.01
CA ILE A 173 -12.23 2.94 5.29
C ILE A 173 -11.72 4.12 6.12
N GLU A 174 -10.69 4.79 5.61
CA GLU A 174 -10.07 5.97 6.19
C GLU A 174 -10.27 7.15 5.23
N ILE A 175 -10.93 8.22 5.68
CA ILE A 175 -11.17 9.43 4.89
C ILE A 175 -10.52 10.61 5.62
N GLU A 176 -9.49 11.18 5.00
CA GLU A 176 -8.76 12.35 5.47
C GLU A 176 -9.35 13.62 4.84
N SER A 177 -9.53 14.66 5.64
CA SER A 177 -9.90 15.99 5.14
C SER A 177 -8.65 16.74 4.69
N VAL A 178 -8.60 17.16 3.43
CA VAL A 178 -7.46 17.89 2.85
C VAL A 178 -7.92 19.14 2.10
N PRO A 179 -7.07 20.15 1.86
CA PRO A 179 -7.42 21.27 1.00
C PRO A 179 -7.66 20.84 -0.46
N GLY A 180 -8.60 21.48 -1.15
CA GLY A 180 -8.81 21.36 -2.59
C GLY A 180 -10.22 20.92 -3.00
N ASP A 181 -10.40 20.76 -4.31
CA ASP A 181 -11.68 20.47 -4.98
C ASP A 181 -11.74 19.06 -5.58
N ALA A 182 -10.93 18.13 -5.07
CA ALA A 182 -10.85 16.76 -5.55
C ALA A 182 -11.07 15.74 -4.43
N TYR A 183 -11.70 14.61 -4.78
CA TYR A 183 -11.80 13.44 -3.92
C TYR A 183 -10.89 12.33 -4.47
N LYS A 184 -9.80 12.07 -3.75
CA LYS A 184 -8.71 11.17 -4.18
C LYS A 184 -8.79 9.86 -3.41
N PHE A 185 -8.59 8.72 -4.08
CA PHE A 185 -8.73 7.39 -3.49
C PHE A 185 -7.55 6.47 -3.82
N LEU A 186 -7.09 5.74 -2.80
CA LEU A 186 -6.26 4.56 -2.91
C LEU A 186 -7.08 3.35 -2.45
N PHE A 187 -7.37 2.45 -3.38
CA PHE A 187 -8.00 1.16 -3.11
C PHE A 187 -6.92 0.08 -3.00
N MET A 188 -7.08 -0.83 -2.04
CA MET A 188 -6.22 -1.99 -1.86
C MET A 188 -7.06 -3.24 -1.57
N ALA A 189 -6.62 -4.39 -2.09
CA ALA A 189 -7.18 -5.72 -1.79
C ALA A 189 -6.13 -6.57 -1.06
N LYS A 190 -5.92 -6.25 0.22
CA LYS A 190 -4.77 -6.77 0.97
C LYS A 190 -5.00 -8.23 1.40
N GLY A 191 -4.23 -9.15 0.81
CA GLY A 191 -4.25 -10.56 1.20
C GLY A 191 -3.77 -10.78 2.63
N GLY A 192 -4.43 -11.66 3.37
CA GLY A 192 -4.16 -11.92 4.79
C GLY A 192 -2.73 -12.40 5.05
N GLY A 193 -2.17 -13.20 4.13
CA GLY A 193 -0.78 -13.66 4.21
C GLY A 193 0.22 -12.49 4.25
N SER A 194 0.06 -11.52 3.36
CA SER A 194 0.91 -10.31 3.32
C SER A 194 0.63 -9.35 4.48
N ALA A 195 -0.64 -9.24 4.90
CA ALA A 195 -1.01 -8.43 6.08
C ALA A 195 -0.34 -8.96 7.35
N ASN A 196 -0.30 -10.28 7.54
CA ASN A 196 0.37 -10.96 8.65
C ASN A 196 1.91 -10.82 8.62
N LYS A 197 2.49 -10.33 7.52
CA LYS A 197 3.91 -9.98 7.38
C LYS A 197 4.16 -8.48 7.51
N SER A 198 3.23 -7.77 8.15
CA SER A 198 3.46 -6.43 8.69
C SER A 198 3.95 -6.54 10.13
N PHE A 199 5.18 -6.14 10.40
CA PHE A 199 5.80 -6.24 11.71
C PHE A 199 6.18 -4.88 12.26
N LEU A 200 6.01 -4.73 13.57
CA LEU A 200 6.46 -3.58 14.34
C LEU A 200 7.54 -4.00 15.32
N PHE A 201 8.64 -3.26 15.34
CA PHE A 201 9.71 -3.43 16.29
C PHE A 201 9.93 -2.13 17.06
N HIS A 202 10.10 -2.25 18.38
CA HIS A 202 10.38 -1.12 19.25
C HIS A 202 11.87 -1.04 19.53
N GLU A 203 12.56 -0.21 18.74
CA GLU A 203 14.00 -0.07 18.81
C GLU A 203 14.38 1.25 19.50
N THR A 204 15.69 1.47 19.63
CA THR A 204 16.24 2.69 20.23
C THR A 204 17.19 3.41 19.27
N LYS A 205 17.74 4.56 19.70
CA LYS A 205 18.79 5.27 18.95
C LYS A 205 20.03 4.39 18.68
N ALA A 206 20.29 3.35 19.47
CA ALA A 206 21.41 2.44 19.26
C ALA A 206 21.33 1.66 17.93
N LEU A 207 20.12 1.47 17.38
CA LEU A 207 19.93 0.88 16.06
C LEU A 207 20.45 1.79 14.93
N LEU A 208 20.41 3.11 15.11
CA LEU A 208 20.62 4.09 14.04
C LEU A 208 22.11 4.35 13.77
N ASN A 209 22.80 3.29 13.37
CA ASN A 209 24.11 3.28 12.73
C ASN A 209 24.16 2.13 11.70
N PRO A 210 25.02 2.19 10.67
CA PRO A 210 24.98 1.23 9.56
C PRO A 210 25.12 -0.24 10.00
N GLU A 211 26.05 -0.55 10.89
CA GLU A 211 26.32 -1.93 11.31
C GLU A 211 25.16 -2.54 12.10
N SER A 212 24.60 -1.78 13.05
CA SER A 212 23.44 -2.26 13.82
C SER A 212 22.20 -2.42 12.95
N LEU A 213 21.94 -1.46 12.05
CA LEU A 213 20.79 -1.50 11.18
C LEU A 213 20.87 -2.66 10.17
N ALA A 214 22.02 -2.85 9.51
CA ALA A 214 22.21 -3.94 8.57
C ALA A 214 22.04 -5.31 9.23
N ARG A 215 22.60 -5.50 10.43
CA ARG A 215 22.45 -6.74 11.20
C ARG A 215 21.00 -7.00 11.60
N PHE A 216 20.30 -5.96 12.07
CA PHE A 216 18.89 -6.05 12.41
C PHE A 216 18.06 -6.44 11.18
N LEU A 217 18.30 -5.80 10.04
CA LEU A 217 17.55 -6.08 8.81
C LEU A 217 17.84 -7.47 8.25
N ASP A 218 19.09 -7.94 8.24
CA ASP A 218 19.43 -9.31 7.83
C ASP A 218 18.65 -10.34 8.68
N GLU A 219 18.65 -10.16 10.01
CA GLU A 219 17.90 -11.05 10.90
C GLU A 219 16.39 -10.98 10.64
N LYS A 220 15.80 -9.78 10.64
CA LYS A 220 14.34 -9.61 10.59
C LYS A 220 13.77 -9.93 9.22
N LEU A 221 14.42 -9.54 8.13
CA LEU A 221 13.91 -9.79 6.79
C LEU A 221 13.87 -11.29 6.45
N ARG A 222 14.80 -12.10 6.97
CA ARG A 222 14.74 -13.56 6.83
C ARG A 222 13.50 -14.17 7.50
N THR A 223 12.98 -13.55 8.55
CA THR A 223 11.75 -14.03 9.24
C THR A 223 10.47 -13.84 8.43
N LEU A 224 10.49 -12.99 7.39
CA LEU A 224 9.38 -12.90 6.44
C LEU A 224 9.13 -14.28 5.81
N GLY A 225 10.21 -14.97 5.44
CA GLY A 225 10.18 -16.26 4.76
C GLY A 225 9.37 -16.19 3.46
N THR A 226 8.90 -17.35 3.00
CA THR A 226 8.16 -17.48 1.73
C THR A 226 6.64 -17.53 1.92
N SER A 227 6.17 -17.43 3.17
CA SER A 227 4.77 -17.59 3.57
C SER A 227 3.80 -16.48 3.13
N ALA A 228 4.29 -15.43 2.45
CA ALA A 228 3.45 -14.41 1.85
C ALA A 228 3.64 -14.29 0.32
N CYS A 229 4.12 -15.35 -0.35
CA CYS A 229 4.28 -15.42 -1.80
C CYS A 229 5.22 -14.33 -2.37
N PRO A 230 6.55 -14.44 -2.15
CA PRO A 230 7.53 -13.64 -2.87
C PRO A 230 7.50 -13.93 -4.40
N PRO A 231 8.05 -13.03 -5.25
CA PRO A 231 8.90 -11.89 -4.88
C PRO A 231 8.13 -10.72 -4.26
N TYR A 232 8.70 -10.10 -3.23
CA TYR A 232 8.04 -9.03 -2.47
C TYR A 232 8.34 -7.63 -3.00
N HIS A 233 7.35 -6.73 -2.97
CA HIS A 233 7.64 -5.29 -2.82
C HIS A 233 7.83 -5.00 -1.33
N LEU A 234 9.08 -4.88 -0.89
CA LEU A 234 9.43 -4.74 0.52
C LEU A 234 9.38 -3.27 0.93
N ALA A 235 8.77 -2.98 2.08
CA ALA A 235 8.82 -1.66 2.71
C ALA A 235 9.46 -1.75 4.10
N VAL A 236 10.40 -0.84 4.37
CA VAL A 236 11.01 -0.64 5.68
C VAL A 236 10.82 0.81 6.09
N VAL A 237 10.25 1.04 7.27
CA VAL A 237 10.03 2.37 7.83
C VAL A 237 10.80 2.50 9.13
N ILE A 238 11.64 3.53 9.24
CA ILE A 238 12.47 3.77 10.42
C ILE A 238 12.06 5.08 11.07
N GLY A 239 11.60 5.02 12.31
CA GLY A 239 10.99 6.14 13.03
C GLY A 239 9.49 6.22 12.80
N GLY A 240 8.89 7.30 13.28
CA GLY A 240 7.45 7.52 13.30
C GLY A 240 7.03 8.25 14.56
N THR A 241 5.93 8.99 14.47
CA THR A 241 5.29 9.68 15.60
C THR A 241 4.59 8.71 16.54
N SER A 242 4.16 7.55 16.03
CA SER A 242 3.56 6.46 16.80
C SER A 242 3.73 5.11 16.10
N ALA A 243 3.36 4.03 16.80
CA ALA A 243 3.42 2.66 16.29
C ALA A 243 2.51 2.47 15.07
N GLU A 244 1.27 2.92 15.19
CA GLU A 244 0.23 2.88 14.17
C GLU A 244 0.61 3.71 12.94
N HIS A 245 1.18 4.91 13.12
CA HIS A 245 1.65 5.72 11.99
C HIS A 245 2.83 5.06 11.26
N THR A 246 3.73 4.40 11.99
CA THR A 246 4.86 3.66 11.41
C THR A 246 4.36 2.52 10.52
N LEU A 247 3.42 1.72 11.01
CA LEU A 247 2.83 0.61 10.24
C LEU A 247 1.97 1.10 9.06
N GLN A 248 1.22 2.19 9.24
CA GLN A 248 0.44 2.79 8.15
C GLN A 248 1.37 3.29 7.04
N THR A 249 2.49 3.93 7.41
CA THR A 249 3.52 4.36 6.43
C THR A 249 4.12 3.15 5.72
N ALA A 250 4.41 2.05 6.43
CA ALA A 250 4.96 0.84 5.82
C ALA A 250 3.96 0.21 4.84
N LYS A 251 2.66 0.19 5.19
CA LYS A 251 1.57 -0.22 4.30
C LYS A 251 1.58 0.60 3.00
N TYR A 252 1.57 1.94 3.10
CA TYR A 252 1.57 2.82 1.93
C TYR A 252 2.85 2.76 1.10
N ALA A 253 4.01 2.63 1.74
CA ALA A 253 5.29 2.42 1.06
C ALA A 253 5.30 1.08 0.29
N SER A 254 4.76 -0.01 0.87
CA SER A 254 4.69 -1.30 0.18
C SER A 254 3.75 -1.28 -1.03
N ALA A 255 2.78 -0.36 -1.04
CA ALA A 255 1.88 -0.11 -2.16
C ALA A 255 2.42 0.95 -3.15
N HIS A 256 3.69 1.37 -2.99
CA HIS A 256 4.36 2.41 -3.80
C HIS A 256 3.66 3.78 -3.80
N TYR A 257 2.78 4.04 -2.82
CA TYR A 257 2.05 5.31 -2.72
C TYR A 257 2.95 6.48 -2.32
N LEU A 258 4.12 6.18 -1.75
CA LEU A 258 5.08 7.15 -1.21
C LEU A 258 6.34 7.30 -2.08
N ASP A 259 6.29 6.85 -3.34
CA ASP A 259 7.45 6.84 -4.24
C ASP A 259 8.01 8.23 -4.55
N ASN A 260 7.15 9.25 -4.52
CA ASN A 260 7.47 10.65 -4.77
C ASN A 260 7.70 11.45 -3.48
N LEU A 261 8.13 10.81 -2.39
CA LEU A 261 8.67 11.54 -1.24
C LEU A 261 10.02 12.21 -1.60
N PRO A 262 10.43 13.28 -0.88
CA PRO A 262 11.78 13.80 -0.97
C PRO A 262 12.78 12.69 -0.69
N THR A 263 13.96 12.76 -1.30
CA THR A 263 15.02 11.77 -1.10
C THR A 263 16.05 12.18 -0.05
N THR A 264 15.81 13.31 0.62
CA THR A 264 16.66 13.87 1.68
C THR A 264 15.79 14.44 2.78
N GLY A 265 16.20 14.25 4.03
CA GLY A 265 15.55 14.90 5.18
C GLY A 265 15.90 16.38 5.30
N SER A 266 15.25 17.06 6.24
CA SER A 266 15.54 18.45 6.59
C SER A 266 15.31 18.70 8.10
N PRO A 267 15.80 19.83 8.66
CA PRO A 267 15.52 20.22 10.04
C PRO A 267 14.02 20.38 10.35
N ALA A 268 13.18 20.61 9.34
CA ALA A 268 11.73 20.67 9.50
C ALA A 268 11.11 19.32 9.93
N GLY A 269 11.86 18.22 9.77
CA GLY A 269 11.49 16.92 10.34
C GLY A 269 10.43 16.15 9.54
N HIS A 270 10.32 16.35 8.23
CA HIS A 270 9.46 15.51 7.39
C HIS A 270 10.10 14.14 7.09
N GLY A 271 9.27 13.19 6.63
CA GLY A 271 9.72 11.91 6.12
C GLY A 271 10.41 12.03 4.76
N PHE A 272 11.32 11.10 4.47
CA PHE A 272 11.99 11.02 3.17
C PHE A 272 12.24 9.56 2.76
N ARG A 273 12.38 9.33 1.46
CA ARG A 273 12.72 8.05 0.84
C ARG A 273 14.24 7.89 0.74
N ASP A 274 14.79 6.86 1.37
CA ASP A 274 16.24 6.64 1.42
C ASP A 274 16.67 5.65 0.32
N LEU A 275 17.07 6.20 -0.84
CA LEU A 275 17.45 5.40 -2.01
C LEU A 275 18.72 4.56 -1.77
N GLY A 276 19.63 5.01 -0.91
CA GLY A 276 20.86 4.27 -0.60
C GLY A 276 20.56 3.00 0.19
N TRP A 277 19.72 3.11 1.22
CA TRP A 277 19.27 1.94 1.98
C TRP A 277 18.31 1.04 1.20
N GLU A 278 17.56 1.56 0.23
CA GLU A 278 16.79 0.70 -0.69
C GLU A 278 17.70 -0.25 -1.48
N GLU A 279 18.79 0.27 -2.05
CA GLU A 279 19.77 -0.53 -2.79
C GLU A 279 20.49 -1.52 -1.89
N GLU A 280 20.96 -1.08 -0.71
CA GLU A 280 21.67 -1.92 0.25
C GLU A 280 20.79 -3.09 0.74
N ILE A 281 19.52 -2.82 1.05
CA ILE A 281 18.58 -3.86 1.47
C ILE A 281 18.23 -4.79 0.32
N LEU A 282 18.00 -4.26 -0.89
CA LEU A 282 17.69 -5.12 -2.04
C LEU A 282 18.84 -6.11 -2.30
N GLU A 283 20.08 -5.63 -2.28
CA GLU A 283 21.25 -6.49 -2.45
C GLU A 283 21.40 -7.51 -1.31
N MET A 284 21.16 -7.09 -0.07
CA MET A 284 21.10 -8.00 1.09
C MET A 284 20.08 -9.11 0.87
N THR A 285 18.86 -8.78 0.42
CA THR A 285 17.80 -9.79 0.19
C THR A 285 18.13 -10.76 -0.93
N ARG A 286 18.85 -10.32 -1.96
CA ARG A 286 19.34 -11.19 -3.05
C ARG A 286 20.36 -12.21 -2.56
N GLY A 287 21.17 -11.82 -1.57
CA GLY A 287 22.15 -12.68 -0.92
C GLY A 287 21.56 -13.72 0.05
N PHE A 288 20.25 -13.69 0.34
CA PHE A 288 19.65 -14.64 1.30
C PHE A 288 19.57 -16.07 0.79
N GLY A 289 19.54 -16.25 -0.54
CA GLY A 289 19.32 -17.56 -1.17
C GLY A 289 17.89 -18.09 -1.03
N ILE A 290 16.94 -17.29 -0.54
CA ILE A 290 15.52 -17.67 -0.38
C ILE A 290 14.79 -17.65 -1.74
N GLY A 291 15.13 -16.68 -2.60
CA GLY A 291 14.56 -16.52 -3.94
C GLY A 291 13.05 -16.33 -3.99
N ALA A 292 12.50 -16.46 -5.20
CA ALA A 292 11.06 -16.51 -5.42
C ALA A 292 10.55 -17.87 -4.96
N GLN A 293 10.22 -17.97 -3.68
CA GLN A 293 9.60 -19.11 -2.99
C GLN A 293 10.48 -20.35 -2.78
N PHE A 294 11.32 -20.74 -3.75
CA PHE A 294 12.01 -22.04 -3.76
C PHE A 294 13.53 -21.95 -3.97
N GLY A 295 14.16 -20.88 -3.48
CA GLY A 295 15.60 -20.69 -3.55
C GLY A 295 16.05 -19.95 -4.81
N GLY A 296 16.92 -18.95 -4.63
CA GLY A 296 17.37 -18.08 -5.70
C GLY A 296 17.64 -16.64 -5.25
N LYS A 297 17.64 -15.74 -6.22
CA LYS A 297 17.96 -14.31 -6.08
C LYS A 297 16.73 -13.47 -5.76
N TYR A 298 15.57 -13.83 -6.31
CA TYR A 298 14.40 -12.97 -6.35
C TYR A 298 13.48 -13.09 -5.14
N PHE A 299 14.03 -12.84 -3.95
CA PHE A 299 13.22 -12.72 -2.73
C PHE A 299 12.35 -11.45 -2.73
N CYS A 300 12.90 -10.36 -3.26
CA CYS A 300 12.22 -9.08 -3.43
C CYS A 300 12.26 -8.66 -4.91
N HIS A 301 11.17 -8.06 -5.37
CA HIS A 301 11.12 -7.28 -6.60
C HIS A 301 11.95 -6.01 -6.43
N ASP A 302 11.56 -5.20 -5.45
CA ASP A 302 12.19 -3.94 -5.07
C ASP A 302 11.98 -3.65 -3.57
N VAL A 303 12.58 -2.55 -3.11
CA VAL A 303 12.51 -2.09 -1.73
C VAL A 303 12.08 -0.61 -1.71
N ARG A 304 11.33 -0.22 -0.68
CA ARG A 304 11.08 1.17 -0.29
C ARG A 304 11.55 1.38 1.15
N VAL A 305 12.40 2.38 1.37
CA VAL A 305 12.87 2.73 2.71
C VAL A 305 12.42 4.14 3.05
N ILE A 306 11.54 4.27 4.04
CA ILE A 306 11.06 5.58 4.50
C ILE A 306 11.64 5.89 5.87
N ARG A 307 12.38 7.00 5.96
CA ARG A 307 12.91 7.50 7.23
C ARG A 307 12.00 8.63 7.73
N LEU A 308 11.44 8.47 8.93
CA LEU A 308 10.52 9.42 9.56
C LEU A 308 11.16 10.18 10.73
N PRO A 309 10.66 11.35 11.14
CA PRO A 309 11.00 11.91 12.45
C PRO A 309 10.57 10.95 13.57
N ARG A 310 11.11 11.16 14.77
CA ARG A 310 10.80 10.34 15.94
C ARG A 310 10.93 11.16 17.21
N HIS A 311 10.15 10.82 18.22
CA HIS A 311 10.39 11.32 19.57
C HIS A 311 11.79 10.87 20.05
N GLY A 312 12.48 11.70 20.84
CA GLY A 312 13.88 11.44 21.24
C GLY A 312 14.08 10.08 21.92
N ALA A 313 13.09 9.65 22.71
CA ALA A 313 13.08 8.39 23.44
C ALA A 313 12.53 7.17 22.66
N SER A 314 12.11 7.35 21.41
CA SER A 314 11.43 6.31 20.63
C SER A 314 12.14 6.06 19.30
N ASN A 315 12.10 4.83 18.80
CA ASN A 315 12.46 4.49 17.42
C ASN A 315 11.64 3.27 16.94
N PRO A 316 10.35 3.45 16.64
CA PRO A 316 9.57 2.37 16.03
C PRO A 316 10.13 2.04 14.64
N VAL A 317 10.14 0.75 14.29
CA VAL A 317 10.54 0.27 12.97
C VAL A 317 9.43 -0.61 12.42
N GLY A 318 8.92 -0.27 11.23
CA GLY A 318 7.88 -1.01 10.53
C GLY A 318 8.48 -1.77 9.34
N ILE A 319 8.08 -3.02 9.17
CA ILE A 319 8.38 -3.81 7.97
C ILE A 319 7.05 -4.29 7.40
N ALA A 320 6.84 -4.13 6.10
CA ALA A 320 5.66 -4.65 5.40
C ALA A 320 6.04 -5.13 4.01
N VAL A 321 5.21 -5.98 3.41
CA VAL A 321 5.41 -6.47 2.04
C VAL A 321 4.13 -6.36 1.22
N SER A 322 4.24 -6.06 -0.07
CA SER A 322 3.25 -6.48 -1.06
C SER A 322 3.66 -7.84 -1.62
N CYS A 323 2.71 -8.76 -1.74
CA CYS A 323 2.94 -10.11 -2.25
C CYS A 323 2.79 -10.18 -3.77
N SER A 324 2.90 -11.37 -4.37
CA SER A 324 2.61 -11.56 -5.81
C SER A 324 1.21 -11.13 -6.23
N ALA A 325 0.24 -11.09 -5.30
CA ALA A 325 -1.07 -10.51 -5.52
C ALA A 325 -1.05 -9.00 -5.18
N ASP A 326 -0.22 -8.24 -5.89
CA ASP A 326 0.04 -6.80 -5.68
C ASP A 326 -1.19 -5.94 -6.03
N ARG A 327 -2.07 -5.73 -5.05
CA ARG A 327 -3.42 -5.20 -5.23
C ARG A 327 -3.89 -4.29 -4.10
#